data_AF-A0AAE0LTS0-F1
#
_entry.id   AF-A0AAE0LTS0-F1
#
_cell.length_a   1.000
_cell.length_b   1.000
_cell.length_c   1.000
_cell.angle_alpha   90.00
_cell.angle_beta   90.00
_cell.angle_gamma   90.00
#
_symmetry.space_group_name_H-M   'P 1'
#
loop_
_entity.id
_entity.type
_entity.pdbx_description
1 polymer ?
#
loop_
_entity_poly.entity_id
_entity_poly.type
_entity_poly.pdbx_seq_one_letter_code
_entity_poly.pdbx_strand_id
1 'polypeptide(L)'
;MWSTALLLVLSTVILPASAAIVKEGSTCIVTPISETPAAVAQRSLGTVPLEQRDPNPEDNPATDNNSPWVNHGDYPRAEPGSHHPPAVSHPQSSSSSSSSSSSELQPNPNTNTNPLITPRQNRPDDTPQILSAFSQCGQDGTIIFREGTYHIRQVMDTLDLRNVTVEIHGTFLWSADNLAYWRQASFGVTYAGRQTAWRVGGRDITIRGFGKALFDGNGQAWIDLARGQGNLNGRPISLTVWYGTNVWIDGITWRMAQFWHTFIAHSQNVTMTNLDMETFSSNELSSQNTDGTNTWNSKDVTIANWRVKCGDDCIGVKGNSTNVHVRNVTCEESGVMTIGSIGSNSAQPDYVENVVFEDIKAVHSSNAAWIKTYPGNGYVRNVTFRNIEFEDVNQPIYVTSCIYSYQNCDSSRLKISDVRWQNITGTSRYNVAVGIHCSASTPCEGFHFENIDIKPKNGGTAKILCSNIRNQASMGLQCTGPCPGSHPQQLSGNV
;
A
#
# COMPACT_ATOMS: atom_id res chain seq x y z
N MET A 1 -41.86 48.63 -28.89
CA MET A 1 -40.77 47.62 -28.91
C MET A 1 -40.34 47.38 -27.48
N TRP A 2 -40.86 46.32 -26.88
CA TRP A 2 -40.46 45.84 -25.54
C TRP A 2 -39.70 44.54 -25.77
N SER A 3 -38.43 44.46 -25.38
CA SER A 3 -37.67 43.21 -25.34
C SER A 3 -37.44 42.85 -23.88
N THR A 4 -38.18 41.86 -23.40
CA THR A 4 -37.93 41.14 -22.14
C THR A 4 -36.89 40.06 -22.40
N ALA A 5 -35.68 40.24 -21.85
CA ALA A 5 -34.71 39.16 -21.72
C ALA A 5 -34.93 38.47 -20.37
N LEU A 6 -35.42 37.24 -20.42
CA LEU A 6 -35.59 36.36 -19.26
C LEU A 6 -34.22 35.74 -18.94
N LEU A 7 -33.56 36.22 -17.89
CA LEU A 7 -32.39 35.52 -17.32
C LEU A 7 -32.89 34.28 -16.56
N LEU A 8 -32.65 33.10 -17.12
CA LEU A 8 -32.73 31.84 -16.36
C LEU A 8 -31.53 31.79 -15.40
N VAL A 9 -31.77 32.07 -14.13
CA VAL A 9 -30.82 31.71 -13.06
C VAL A 9 -31.02 30.23 -12.77
N LEU A 10 -30.13 29.37 -13.31
CA LEU A 10 -29.97 28.01 -12.78
C LEU A 10 -29.43 28.12 -11.36
N SER A 11 -30.32 28.09 -10.37
CA SER A 11 -29.94 27.75 -9.00
C SER A 11 -29.56 26.28 -8.98
N THR A 12 -28.26 26.00 -8.89
CA THR A 12 -27.77 24.73 -8.35
C THR A 12 -28.34 24.58 -6.95
N VAL A 13 -29.34 23.71 -6.80
CA VAL A 13 -29.84 23.29 -5.49
C VAL A 13 -28.69 22.55 -4.81
N ILE A 14 -28.00 23.23 -3.90
CA ILE A 14 -27.13 22.60 -2.91
C ILE A 14 -28.06 21.75 -2.05
N LEU A 15 -28.05 20.43 -2.24
CA LEU A 15 -28.77 19.50 -1.37
C LEU A 15 -28.29 19.74 0.06
N PRO A 16 -29.19 19.96 1.04
CA PRO A 16 -28.77 20.15 2.41
C PRO A 16 -28.14 18.85 2.91
N ALA A 17 -26.97 18.97 3.54
CA ALA A 17 -26.24 17.88 4.19
C ALA A 17 -27.09 17.08 5.21
N SER A 18 -28.27 17.57 5.59
CA SER A 18 -29.13 16.94 6.60
C SER A 18 -29.78 15.62 6.17
N ALA A 19 -29.75 15.24 4.88
CA ALA A 19 -30.28 13.95 4.44
C ALA A 19 -29.23 12.82 4.45
N ALA A 20 -27.94 13.16 4.51
CA ALA A 20 -26.84 12.20 4.42
C ALA A 20 -26.35 11.70 5.78
N ILE A 21 -26.73 12.37 6.88
CA ILE A 21 -26.44 11.95 8.26
C ILE A 21 -27.75 11.94 9.05
N VAL A 22 -28.01 10.83 9.73
CA VAL A 22 -29.08 10.72 10.73
C VAL A 22 -28.41 10.47 12.08
N LYS A 23 -28.68 11.33 13.07
CA LYS A 23 -28.18 11.16 14.44
C LYS A 23 -29.29 10.63 15.35
N GLU A 24 -29.05 9.49 15.98
CA GLU A 24 -29.95 8.83 16.93
C GLU A 24 -29.19 8.60 18.25
N GLY A 25 -29.45 9.46 19.25
CA GLY A 25 -28.67 9.45 20.49
C GLY A 25 -27.19 9.75 20.24
N SER A 26 -26.31 8.82 20.63
CA SER A 26 -24.85 8.87 20.38
C SER A 26 -24.42 8.19 19.07
N THR A 27 -25.38 7.76 18.24
CA THR A 27 -25.09 7.09 16.97
C THR A 27 -25.31 8.03 15.79
N CYS A 28 -24.32 8.10 14.89
CA CYS A 28 -24.41 8.80 13.61
C CYS A 28 -24.45 7.76 12.48
N ILE A 29 -25.55 7.73 11.73
CA ILE A 29 -25.70 6.88 10.55
C ILE A 29 -25.48 7.75 9.31
N VAL A 30 -24.47 7.41 8.53
CA VAL A 30 -24.05 8.17 7.35
C VAL A 30 -24.43 7.37 6.10
N THR A 31 -25.05 8.01 5.12
CA THR A 31 -25.38 7.46 3.80
C THR A 31 -24.63 8.27 2.73
N PRO A 32 -24.06 7.64 1.69
CA PRO A 32 -23.43 8.40 0.60
C PRO A 32 -24.44 9.36 -0.04
N ILE A 33 -24.00 10.57 -0.43
CA ILE A 33 -24.88 11.57 -1.04
C ILE A 33 -25.58 11.00 -2.28
N SER A 34 -24.85 10.18 -3.05
CA SER A 34 -25.34 9.56 -4.28
C SER A 34 -26.51 8.58 -4.08
N GLU A 35 -26.76 8.16 -2.83
CA GLU A 35 -27.82 7.22 -2.42
C GLU A 35 -28.88 7.85 -1.53
N THR A 36 -28.80 9.17 -1.27
CA THR A 36 -29.84 9.86 -0.52
C THR A 36 -31.18 9.85 -1.27
N PRO A 37 -32.34 9.80 -0.58
CA PRO A 37 -33.65 9.75 -1.23
C PRO A 37 -33.88 10.87 -2.26
N ALA A 38 -33.35 12.07 -2.01
CA ALA A 38 -33.40 13.18 -2.95
C ALA A 38 -32.58 12.93 -4.23
N ALA A 39 -31.39 12.32 -4.10
CA ALA A 39 -30.55 11.95 -5.24
C ALA A 39 -31.16 10.77 -6.04
N VAL A 40 -31.79 9.81 -5.36
CA VAL A 40 -32.52 8.69 -6.00
C VAL A 40 -33.75 9.22 -6.75
N ALA A 41 -34.51 10.14 -6.16
CA ALA A 41 -35.65 10.78 -6.82
C ALA A 41 -35.22 11.58 -8.07
N GLN A 42 -34.08 12.29 -8.02
CA GLN A 42 -33.53 12.98 -9.19
C GLN A 42 -33.11 12.02 -10.32
N ARG A 43 -32.59 10.82 -10.02
CA ARG A 43 -32.31 9.81 -11.05
C ARG A 43 -33.58 9.29 -11.72
N SER A 44 -34.67 9.17 -10.97
CA SER A 44 -35.97 8.71 -11.50
C SER A 44 -36.68 9.76 -12.38
N LEU A 45 -36.28 11.03 -12.28
CA LEU A 45 -36.82 12.15 -13.05
C LEU A 45 -35.98 12.50 -14.29
N GLY A 46 -34.94 11.71 -14.60
CA GLY A 46 -34.19 11.82 -15.85
C GLY A 46 -35.08 11.49 -17.04
N THR A 47 -35.60 12.53 -17.70
CA THR A 47 -36.47 12.48 -18.87
C THR A 47 -35.85 11.66 -20.00
N VAL A 48 -36.59 10.66 -20.49
CA VAL A 48 -36.44 10.12 -21.84
C VAL A 48 -36.67 11.27 -22.82
N PRO A 49 -35.73 11.57 -23.75
CA PRO A 49 -35.99 12.56 -24.80
C PRO A 49 -37.17 12.10 -25.65
N LEU A 50 -38.19 12.96 -25.75
CA LEU A 50 -39.32 12.82 -26.68
C LEU A 50 -38.85 13.12 -28.11
N GLU A 51 -38.02 12.27 -28.71
CA GLU A 51 -37.76 12.29 -30.14
C GLU A 51 -37.55 10.87 -30.66
N GLN A 52 -38.67 10.21 -30.93
CA GLN A 52 -38.93 9.34 -32.08
C GLN A 52 -40.38 8.87 -31.96
N ARG A 53 -41.32 9.76 -32.28
CA ARG A 53 -42.68 9.34 -32.68
C ARG A 53 -42.60 8.98 -34.15
N ASP A 54 -42.60 7.69 -34.44
CA ASP A 54 -42.89 7.20 -35.79
C ASP A 54 -44.39 7.44 -36.07
N PRO A 55 -44.78 8.02 -37.22
CA PRO A 55 -46.17 8.19 -37.55
C PRO A 55 -46.69 6.92 -38.25
N ASN A 56 -47.69 6.34 -37.60
CA ASN A 56 -48.89 5.70 -38.15
C ASN A 56 -49.05 4.18 -37.89
N PRO A 57 -50.26 3.73 -37.48
CA PRO A 57 -50.54 2.36 -37.05
C PRO A 57 -51.43 1.60 -38.03
N GLU A 58 -51.12 0.35 -38.39
CA GLU A 58 -52.13 -0.59 -38.93
C GLU A 58 -51.84 -2.05 -38.52
N ASP A 59 -52.91 -2.71 -38.05
CA ASP A 59 -53.28 -4.14 -38.12
C ASP A 59 -52.54 -5.25 -37.34
N ASN A 60 -53.06 -5.51 -36.12
CA ASN A 60 -53.64 -6.75 -35.54
C ASN A 60 -53.37 -8.15 -36.19
N PRO A 61 -53.68 -9.28 -35.51
CA PRO A 61 -53.13 -9.90 -34.28
C PRO A 61 -52.52 -11.31 -34.57
N ALA A 62 -51.88 -11.95 -33.58
CA ALA A 62 -52.08 -13.37 -33.17
C ALA A 62 -50.83 -14.05 -32.56
N THR A 63 -51.08 -14.69 -31.42
CA THR A 63 -50.65 -16.04 -30.98
C THR A 63 -49.19 -16.40 -30.66
N ASP A 64 -49.09 -17.01 -29.47
CA ASP A 64 -48.37 -18.23 -29.09
C ASP A 64 -46.96 -18.17 -28.45
N ASN A 65 -46.95 -18.55 -27.16
CA ASN A 65 -46.25 -19.70 -26.58
C ASN A 65 -44.93 -20.14 -27.22
N ASN A 66 -43.82 -20.01 -26.48
CA ASN A 66 -43.07 -21.14 -25.90
C ASN A 66 -41.64 -20.72 -25.47
N SER A 67 -41.31 -21.03 -24.21
CA SER A 67 -39.98 -21.51 -23.80
C SER A 67 -39.82 -22.98 -24.30
N PRO A 68 -38.68 -23.70 -24.26
CA PRO A 68 -37.40 -23.38 -23.62
C PRO A 68 -36.10 -24.03 -24.26
N TRP A 69 -34.93 -23.82 -23.60
CA TRP A 69 -33.67 -24.62 -23.53
C TRP A 69 -32.98 -25.23 -24.78
N VAL A 70 -31.64 -25.08 -24.91
CA VAL A 70 -30.58 -26.13 -24.70
C VAL A 70 -29.22 -25.74 -25.36
N ASN A 71 -28.16 -26.13 -24.62
CA ASN A 71 -26.69 -26.18 -24.77
C ASN A 71 -25.98 -26.44 -26.12
N HIS A 72 -24.65 -26.17 -26.03
CA HIS A 72 -23.45 -26.71 -26.68
C HIS A 72 -22.75 -25.69 -27.60
N GLY A 73 -21.43 -25.50 -27.60
CA GLY A 73 -20.27 -26.16 -26.98
C GLY A 73 -18.99 -25.53 -27.56
N ASP A 74 -17.85 -25.84 -26.92
CA ASP A 74 -16.45 -25.89 -27.40
C ASP A 74 -15.83 -24.75 -28.23
N TYR A 75 -14.61 -24.31 -27.84
CA TYR A 75 -13.44 -24.04 -28.71
C TYR A 75 -12.16 -23.74 -27.85
N PRO A 76 -10.92 -23.87 -28.37
CA PRO A 76 -9.95 -24.83 -27.84
C PRO A 76 -8.64 -24.24 -27.29
N ARG A 77 -7.82 -25.14 -26.70
CA ARG A 77 -6.42 -24.97 -26.24
C ARG A 77 -5.45 -24.58 -27.36
N ALA A 78 -4.42 -23.81 -27.00
CA ALA A 78 -3.13 -23.76 -27.69
C ALA A 78 -1.96 -23.63 -26.67
N GLU A 79 -0.88 -24.37 -26.94
CA GLU A 79 0.44 -24.46 -26.28
C GLU A 79 1.45 -24.79 -27.42
N PRO A 80 2.79 -24.69 -27.25
CA PRO A 80 3.63 -23.51 -27.05
C PRO A 80 4.74 -23.39 -28.13
N GLY A 81 5.46 -22.26 -28.19
CA GLY A 81 6.54 -22.03 -29.18
C GLY A 81 7.68 -21.13 -28.69
N SER A 82 8.83 -21.79 -28.49
CA SER A 82 10.21 -21.41 -28.16
C SER A 82 10.95 -20.28 -28.94
N HIS A 83 12.06 -19.82 -28.32
CA HIS A 83 13.34 -19.25 -28.86
C HIS A 83 13.43 -17.71 -29.00
N HIS A 84 14.48 -16.96 -28.61
CA HIS A 84 15.69 -17.08 -27.76
C HIS A 84 16.32 -15.62 -27.68
N PRO A 85 17.52 -15.33 -27.12
CA PRO A 85 17.81 -14.17 -26.22
C PRO A 85 18.76 -13.10 -26.86
N PRO A 86 19.73 -12.46 -26.15
CA PRO A 86 19.69 -11.49 -25.03
C PRO A 86 20.32 -10.11 -25.43
N ALA A 87 20.33 -9.12 -24.54
CA ALA A 87 21.23 -7.97 -24.67
C ALA A 87 22.04 -7.72 -23.38
N VAL A 88 23.37 -7.72 -23.54
CA VAL A 88 24.39 -7.35 -22.55
C VAL A 88 25.17 -6.15 -23.09
N SER A 89 25.60 -5.29 -22.15
CA SER A 89 26.74 -4.34 -22.17
C SER A 89 26.64 -2.94 -22.84
N HIS A 90 26.81 -1.93 -21.97
CA HIS A 90 27.40 -0.58 -22.11
C HIS A 90 28.82 -0.57 -22.77
N PRO A 91 29.54 0.56 -23.09
CA PRO A 91 29.53 1.87 -22.41
C PRO A 91 29.93 3.18 -23.19
N GLN A 92 29.80 4.32 -22.46
CA GLN A 92 30.62 5.56 -22.40
C GLN A 92 30.69 6.66 -23.51
N SER A 93 30.24 7.86 -23.08
CA SER A 93 30.88 9.22 -23.14
C SER A 93 31.00 10.07 -24.42
N SER A 94 30.59 11.34 -24.23
CA SER A 94 31.09 12.63 -24.78
C SER A 94 30.48 13.27 -26.05
N SER A 95 29.93 14.47 -25.81
CA SER A 95 29.78 15.67 -26.65
C SER A 95 29.43 15.58 -28.15
N SER A 96 28.30 16.16 -28.56
CA SER A 96 28.24 17.43 -29.32
C SER A 96 26.83 17.67 -29.89
N SER A 97 26.51 18.95 -30.02
CA SER A 97 25.28 19.52 -30.55
C SER A 97 25.09 19.28 -32.05
N SER A 98 23.89 18.87 -32.47
CA SER A 98 23.27 19.36 -33.71
C SER A 98 21.77 19.07 -33.74
N SER A 99 21.04 20.11 -34.11
CA SER A 99 19.60 20.14 -34.40
C SER A 99 19.27 19.43 -35.71
N SER A 100 18.20 18.62 -35.75
CA SER A 100 17.35 18.54 -36.95
C SER A 100 15.96 17.95 -36.68
N SER A 101 14.96 18.76 -37.07
CA SER A 101 13.62 18.46 -37.59
C SER A 101 12.83 17.25 -37.08
N SER A 102 11.75 17.59 -36.39
CA SER A 102 10.52 16.82 -36.22
C SER A 102 9.83 16.49 -37.56
N SER A 103 9.51 15.22 -37.78
CA SER A 103 8.46 14.79 -38.71
C SER A 103 7.36 14.06 -37.94
N GLU A 104 6.14 14.58 -38.05
CA GLU A 104 4.91 14.02 -37.51
C GLU A 104 4.60 12.65 -38.12
N LEU A 105 4.34 11.65 -37.28
CA LEU A 105 3.67 10.42 -37.67
C LEU A 105 2.28 10.42 -37.02
N GLN A 106 1.24 10.51 -37.85
CA GLN A 106 -0.15 10.39 -37.43
C GLN A 106 -0.49 8.95 -36.99
N PRO A 107 -1.28 8.72 -35.93
CA PRO A 107 -1.72 7.38 -35.56
C PRO A 107 -2.94 6.91 -36.35
N ASN A 108 -2.84 5.66 -36.79
CA ASN A 108 -3.85 4.81 -37.43
C ASN A 108 -5.10 4.61 -36.53
N PRO A 109 -6.34 4.84 -37.01
CA PRO A 109 -7.54 4.71 -36.18
C PRO A 109 -8.08 3.28 -36.32
N ASN A 110 -7.67 2.37 -35.45
CA ASN A 110 -8.43 1.16 -35.11
C ASN A 110 -7.71 0.35 -34.02
N THR A 111 -7.90 0.74 -32.76
CA THR A 111 -7.79 -0.18 -31.62
C THR A 111 -8.96 0.11 -30.69
N ASN A 112 -9.87 -0.86 -30.58
CA ASN A 112 -10.93 -0.89 -29.57
C ASN A 112 -10.25 -0.91 -28.19
N THR A 113 -10.26 0.24 -27.52
CA THR A 113 -9.82 0.38 -26.13
C THR A 113 -11.00 0.08 -25.21
N ASN A 114 -10.76 -0.86 -24.30
CA ASN A 114 -11.51 -1.05 -23.06
C ASN A 114 -11.77 0.33 -22.41
N PRO A 115 -12.95 0.62 -21.84
CA PRO A 115 -13.27 1.97 -21.43
C PRO A 115 -12.37 2.40 -20.27
N LEU A 116 -11.37 3.24 -20.60
CA LEU A 116 -10.76 4.17 -19.68
C LEU A 116 -11.89 4.87 -18.93
N ILE A 117 -11.91 4.70 -17.61
CA ILE A 117 -12.79 5.42 -16.72
C ILE A 117 -12.51 6.91 -16.95
N THR A 118 -13.39 7.56 -17.72
CA THR A 118 -13.42 9.00 -17.81
C THR A 118 -13.64 9.55 -16.41
N PRO A 119 -12.85 10.54 -15.94
CA PRO A 119 -13.13 11.24 -14.70
C PRO A 119 -14.48 11.93 -14.89
N ARG A 120 -15.57 11.35 -14.37
CA ARG A 120 -16.84 12.05 -14.31
C ARG A 120 -16.68 13.18 -13.30
N GLN A 121 -16.33 14.37 -13.77
CA GLN A 121 -16.01 15.58 -13.01
C GLN A 121 -17.17 16.15 -12.15
N ASN A 122 -18.20 15.36 -11.85
CA ASN A 122 -19.42 15.84 -11.18
C ASN A 122 -19.95 14.86 -10.12
N ARG A 123 -19.07 14.06 -9.50
CA ARG A 123 -19.46 13.25 -8.33
C ARG A 123 -19.48 14.14 -7.08
N PRO A 124 -20.54 14.08 -6.25
CA PRO A 124 -20.60 14.82 -5.00
C PRO A 124 -19.43 14.43 -4.08
N ASP A 125 -18.93 15.37 -3.29
CA ASP A 125 -17.90 15.13 -2.28
C ASP A 125 -18.55 14.67 -0.98
N ASP A 126 -18.25 13.44 -0.55
CA ASP A 126 -18.80 12.85 0.65
C ASP A 126 -17.96 13.17 1.92
N THR A 127 -16.83 13.86 1.77
CA THR A 127 -15.93 14.18 2.88
C THR A 127 -16.59 15.07 3.97
N PRO A 128 -17.34 16.13 3.62
CA PRO A 128 -17.92 17.03 4.64
C PRO A 128 -18.87 16.33 5.62
N GLN A 129 -19.73 15.42 5.14
CA GLN A 129 -20.65 14.71 6.05
C GLN A 129 -19.94 13.61 6.84
N ILE A 130 -18.88 13.00 6.30
CA ILE A 130 -18.04 12.07 7.04
C ILE A 130 -17.41 12.79 8.24
N LEU A 131 -16.76 13.94 8.01
CA LEU A 131 -16.16 14.76 9.07
C LEU A 131 -17.20 15.26 10.08
N SER A 132 -18.40 15.61 9.61
CA SER A 132 -19.50 16.01 10.50
C SER A 132 -19.96 14.86 11.40
N ALA A 133 -20.03 13.62 10.90
CA ALA A 133 -20.35 12.45 11.72
C ALA A 133 -19.29 12.19 12.80
N PHE A 134 -18.00 12.30 12.44
CA PHE A 134 -16.90 12.25 13.41
C PHE A 134 -17.00 13.36 14.46
N SER A 135 -17.34 14.58 14.08
CA SER A 135 -17.52 15.68 15.04
C SER A 135 -18.71 15.45 15.98
N GLN A 136 -19.80 14.86 15.48
CA GLN A 136 -21.04 14.71 16.25
C GLN A 136 -21.09 13.46 17.14
N CYS A 137 -20.39 12.39 16.77
CA CYS A 137 -20.47 11.07 17.40
C CYS A 137 -19.10 10.43 17.65
N GLY A 138 -17.99 11.17 17.47
CA GLY A 138 -16.62 10.69 17.71
C GLY A 138 -16.22 10.54 19.18
N GLN A 139 -17.12 10.92 20.10
CA GLN A 139 -16.92 10.79 21.54
C GLN A 139 -18.06 9.98 22.16
N ASP A 140 -17.73 8.86 22.82
CA ASP A 140 -18.68 7.99 23.53
C ASP A 140 -19.87 7.55 22.64
N GLY A 141 -19.57 7.21 21.39
CA GLY A 141 -20.58 7.04 20.35
C GLY A 141 -20.22 6.03 19.27
N THR A 142 -21.14 5.90 18.31
CA THR A 142 -21.00 4.99 17.17
C THR A 142 -21.20 5.75 15.87
N ILE A 143 -20.39 5.47 14.87
CA ILE A 143 -20.53 6.02 13.51
C ILE A 143 -20.70 4.85 12.56
N ILE A 144 -21.82 4.81 11.83
CA ILE A 144 -22.15 3.73 10.90
C ILE A 144 -22.20 4.30 9.49
N PHE A 145 -21.24 3.92 8.65
CA PHE A 145 -21.27 4.18 7.22
C PHE A 145 -21.99 3.02 6.54
N ARG A 146 -23.18 3.29 5.97
CA ARG A 146 -23.96 2.31 5.22
C ARG A 146 -23.24 1.84 3.96
N GLU A 147 -23.78 0.81 3.33
CA GLU A 147 -23.34 0.39 2.01
C GLU A 147 -23.45 1.54 1.00
N GLY A 148 -22.65 1.44 -0.07
CA GLY A 148 -22.57 2.45 -1.13
C GLY A 148 -21.18 3.05 -1.28
N THR A 149 -21.01 3.93 -2.27
CA THR A 149 -19.71 4.57 -2.56
C THR A 149 -19.66 6.01 -2.06
N TYR A 150 -18.77 6.25 -1.10
CA TYR A 150 -18.40 7.58 -0.61
C TYR A 150 -17.21 8.11 -1.41
N HIS A 151 -17.40 9.20 -2.13
CA HIS A 151 -16.36 9.88 -2.88
C HIS A 151 -15.57 10.82 -1.96
N ILE A 152 -14.34 10.44 -1.62
CA ILE A 152 -13.45 11.22 -0.76
C ILE A 152 -12.66 12.20 -1.64
N ARG A 153 -12.93 13.49 -1.51
CA ARG A 153 -12.29 14.55 -2.31
C ARG A 153 -11.54 15.58 -1.49
N GLN A 154 -11.54 15.43 -0.16
CA GLN A 154 -10.76 16.25 0.76
C GLN A 154 -9.96 15.38 1.73
N VAL A 155 -8.88 15.96 2.26
CA VAL A 155 -8.12 15.35 3.35
C VAL A 155 -8.97 15.31 4.63
N MET A 156 -8.75 14.30 5.47
CA MET A 156 -9.52 14.08 6.69
C MET A 156 -8.62 14.09 7.93
N ASP A 157 -9.06 14.77 8.99
CA ASP A 157 -8.31 14.88 10.24
C ASP A 157 -9.25 14.64 11.42
N THR A 158 -9.18 13.44 11.99
CA THR A 158 -10.08 12.97 13.05
C THR A 158 -9.26 12.57 14.27
N LEU A 159 -8.75 13.57 14.99
CA LEU A 159 -7.74 13.39 16.05
C LEU A 159 -8.28 13.42 17.49
N ASP A 160 -9.53 13.82 17.70
CA ASP A 160 -10.15 13.94 19.03
C ASP A 160 -11.18 12.83 19.29
N LEU A 161 -10.85 11.61 18.86
CA LEU A 161 -11.74 10.46 19.06
C LEU A 161 -11.58 9.89 20.47
N ARG A 162 -12.71 9.55 21.12
CA ARG A 162 -12.71 8.91 22.43
C ARG A 162 -13.81 7.87 22.53
N ASN A 163 -13.46 6.63 22.88
CA ASN A 163 -14.44 5.57 23.14
C ASN A 163 -15.49 5.48 22.01
N VAL A 164 -14.99 5.34 20.78
CA VAL A 164 -15.82 5.38 19.56
C VAL A 164 -15.74 4.08 18.80
N THR A 165 -16.88 3.64 18.29
CA THR A 165 -16.96 2.55 17.32
C THR A 165 -17.33 3.10 15.94
N VAL A 166 -16.53 2.79 14.94
CA VAL A 166 -16.75 3.16 13.54
C VAL A 166 -17.01 1.89 12.74
N GLU A 167 -18.21 1.76 12.20
CA GLU A 167 -18.64 0.65 11.37
C GLU A 167 -18.69 1.10 9.91
N ILE A 168 -17.99 0.39 9.03
CA ILE A 168 -17.91 0.74 7.61
C ILE A 168 -18.46 -0.43 6.80
N HIS A 169 -19.57 -0.19 6.09
CA HIS A 169 -20.18 -1.17 5.19
C HIS A 169 -20.05 -0.80 3.71
N GLY A 170 -19.50 0.38 3.41
CA GLY A 170 -19.38 0.90 2.04
C GLY A 170 -17.95 1.03 1.54
N THR A 171 -17.82 1.65 0.36
CA THR A 171 -16.56 1.93 -0.30
C THR A 171 -16.17 3.39 -0.07
N PHE A 172 -14.94 3.65 0.40
CA PHE A 172 -14.33 4.97 0.38
C PHE A 172 -13.44 5.06 -0.86
N LEU A 173 -13.81 5.91 -1.81
CA LEU A 173 -13.13 6.08 -3.09
C LEU A 173 -12.45 7.46 -3.12
N TRP A 174 -11.13 7.50 -3.00
CA TRP A 174 -10.36 8.73 -3.07
C TRP A 174 -10.27 9.25 -4.50
N SER A 175 -10.46 10.55 -4.68
CA SER A 175 -10.40 11.15 -6.01
C SER A 175 -8.98 11.18 -6.59
N ALA A 176 -8.86 10.96 -7.89
CA ALA A 176 -7.61 11.09 -8.65
C ALA A 176 -7.68 12.13 -9.78
N ASP A 177 -8.75 12.94 -9.80
CA ASP A 177 -8.98 13.99 -10.79
C ASP A 177 -8.23 15.29 -10.49
N ASN A 178 -7.77 15.48 -9.25
CA ASN A 178 -6.97 16.64 -8.84
C ASN A 178 -5.80 16.22 -7.93
N LEU A 179 -4.77 15.62 -8.52
CA LEU A 179 -3.55 15.24 -7.79
C LEU A 179 -2.83 16.46 -7.18
N ALA A 180 -2.91 17.64 -7.82
CA ALA A 180 -2.28 18.86 -7.31
C ALA A 180 -2.86 19.28 -5.95
N TYR A 181 -4.18 19.19 -5.77
CA TYR A 181 -4.83 19.40 -4.47
C TYR A 181 -4.24 18.46 -3.41
N TRP A 182 -4.21 17.16 -3.67
CA TRP A 182 -3.72 16.18 -2.70
C TRP A 182 -2.27 16.43 -2.30
N ARG A 183 -1.39 16.76 -3.26
CA ARG A 183 0.03 17.07 -2.99
C ARG A 183 0.23 18.32 -2.13
N GLN A 184 -0.73 19.24 -2.14
CA GLN A 184 -0.69 20.50 -1.40
C GLN A 184 -1.42 20.43 -0.05
N ALA A 185 -2.54 19.71 0.01
CA ALA A 185 -3.45 19.70 1.15
C ALA A 185 -3.18 18.58 2.17
N SER A 186 -2.49 17.51 1.78
CA SER A 186 -2.24 16.37 2.67
C SER A 186 -1.41 16.76 3.89
N PHE A 187 -1.73 16.14 5.03
CA PHE A 187 -1.10 16.46 6.29
C PHE A 187 0.31 15.88 6.35
N GLY A 188 1.30 16.68 6.74
CA GLY A 188 2.66 16.20 6.97
C GLY A 188 2.70 15.19 8.12
N VAL A 189 3.37 14.07 7.90
CA VAL A 189 3.78 13.12 8.93
C VAL A 189 5.31 13.13 8.94
N THR A 190 5.91 13.71 9.98
CA THR A 190 7.32 14.16 10.03
C THR A 190 8.35 13.15 9.51
N TYR A 191 8.08 11.85 9.63
CA TYR A 191 8.95 10.79 9.13
C TYR A 191 9.19 10.91 7.63
N ALA A 192 10.47 11.07 7.25
CA ALA A 192 10.94 11.18 5.86
C ALA A 192 10.23 12.25 5.00
N GLY A 193 9.62 13.27 5.63
CA GLY A 193 8.87 14.31 4.92
C GLY A 193 7.67 13.78 4.15
N ARG A 194 7.04 12.69 4.63
CA ARG A 194 5.85 12.11 4.01
C ARG A 194 4.58 12.84 4.44
N GLN A 195 3.50 12.57 3.73
CA GLN A 195 2.20 13.19 3.96
C GLN A 195 1.09 12.15 3.93
N THR A 196 -0.08 12.45 4.46
CA THR A 196 -1.20 11.53 4.58
C THR A 196 -2.53 12.19 4.23
N ALA A 197 -3.43 11.40 3.63
CA ALA A 197 -4.77 11.83 3.24
C ALA A 197 -5.73 11.81 4.43
N TRP A 198 -5.56 10.88 5.37
CA TRP A 198 -6.41 10.77 6.56
C TRP A 198 -5.58 10.47 7.82
N ARG A 199 -5.70 11.32 8.84
CA ARG A 199 -5.20 11.01 10.19
C ARG A 199 -6.34 10.63 11.13
N VAL A 200 -6.13 9.55 11.87
CA VAL A 200 -7.00 9.07 12.94
C VAL A 200 -6.22 9.09 14.25
N GLY A 201 -6.73 9.77 15.28
CA GLY A 201 -6.06 9.92 16.57
C GLY A 201 -7.04 10.04 17.73
N GLY A 202 -6.54 9.87 18.95
CA GLY A 202 -7.35 9.85 20.17
C GLY A 202 -7.19 8.56 20.97
N ARG A 203 -8.22 8.15 21.72
CA ARG A 203 -8.14 7.00 22.63
C ARG A 203 -9.35 6.08 22.54
N ASP A 204 -9.14 4.77 22.66
CA ASP A 204 -10.20 3.76 22.71
C ASP A 204 -11.05 3.82 21.41
N ILE A 205 -10.39 3.59 20.28
CA ILE A 205 -10.95 3.73 18.93
C ILE A 205 -11.10 2.34 18.31
N THR A 206 -12.30 2.02 17.83
CA THR A 206 -12.57 0.79 17.08
C THR A 206 -13.04 1.16 15.67
N ILE A 207 -12.39 0.64 14.62
CA ILE A 207 -12.80 0.80 13.22
C ILE A 207 -12.96 -0.59 12.59
N ARG A 208 -14.15 -0.91 12.10
CA ARG A 208 -14.48 -2.25 11.60
C ARG A 208 -15.14 -2.20 10.24
N GLY A 209 -14.64 -3.03 9.33
CA GLY A 209 -15.15 -3.11 7.96
C GLY A 209 -16.11 -4.27 7.67
N PHE A 210 -16.28 -5.21 8.61
CA PHE A 210 -17.20 -6.36 8.50
C PHE A 210 -17.11 -7.13 7.17
N GLY A 211 -15.93 -7.15 6.53
CA GLY A 211 -15.69 -7.78 5.22
C GLY A 211 -16.34 -7.07 4.03
N LYS A 212 -16.91 -5.87 4.23
CA LYS A 212 -17.55 -5.05 3.19
C LYS A 212 -16.79 -3.77 2.89
N ALA A 213 -16.07 -3.21 3.89
CA ALA A 213 -15.35 -1.96 3.71
C ALA A 213 -14.24 -2.09 2.66
N LEU A 214 -14.33 -1.23 1.64
CA LEU A 214 -13.32 -1.11 0.60
C LEU A 214 -12.76 0.30 0.58
N PHE A 215 -11.46 0.44 0.71
CA PHE A 215 -10.74 1.70 0.57
C PHE A 215 -9.98 1.67 -0.75
N ASP A 216 -10.42 2.45 -1.72
CA ASP A 216 -9.82 2.53 -3.05
C ASP A 216 -9.13 3.87 -3.24
N GLY A 217 -7.81 3.83 -3.34
CA GLY A 217 -6.97 5.02 -3.46
C GLY A 217 -6.86 5.60 -4.86
N ASN A 218 -7.38 4.94 -5.91
CA ASN A 218 -7.12 5.28 -7.31
C ASN A 218 -5.61 5.40 -7.63
N GLY A 219 -4.82 4.47 -7.10
CA GLY A 219 -3.35 4.49 -7.09
C GLY A 219 -2.67 4.54 -8.46
N GLN A 220 -3.31 4.08 -9.54
CA GLN A 220 -2.68 4.10 -10.87
C GLN A 220 -2.28 5.53 -11.30
N ALA A 221 -3.13 6.52 -11.04
CA ALA A 221 -2.81 7.92 -11.35
C ALA A 221 -1.56 8.41 -10.61
N TRP A 222 -1.31 7.88 -9.40
CA TRP A 222 -0.13 8.19 -8.61
C TRP A 222 1.13 7.44 -9.07
N ILE A 223 0.97 6.20 -9.54
CA ILE A 223 2.03 5.42 -10.18
C ILE A 223 2.49 6.12 -11.48
N ASP A 224 1.53 6.54 -12.31
CA ASP A 224 1.79 7.25 -13.56
C ASP A 224 2.46 8.62 -13.32
N LEU A 225 2.07 9.32 -12.23
CA LEU A 225 2.72 10.54 -11.80
C LEU A 225 4.16 10.29 -11.32
N ALA A 226 4.38 9.19 -10.58
CA ALA A 226 5.69 8.84 -10.05
C ALA A 226 6.69 8.43 -11.14
N ARG A 227 6.25 7.75 -12.21
CA ARG A 227 7.13 7.28 -13.30
C ARG A 227 8.35 6.50 -12.80
N GLY A 228 8.15 5.65 -11.79
CA GLY A 228 9.25 4.90 -11.16
C GLY A 228 10.17 5.74 -10.26
N GLN A 229 9.85 7.01 -9.98
CA GLN A 229 10.55 7.81 -8.98
C GLN A 229 10.20 7.34 -7.57
N GLY A 230 11.23 6.99 -6.80
CA GLY A 230 11.07 6.58 -5.41
C GLY A 230 10.71 7.77 -4.55
N ASN A 231 9.83 7.57 -3.57
CA ASN A 231 9.52 8.55 -2.55
C ASN A 231 9.09 9.92 -3.12
N LEU A 232 8.39 9.91 -4.26
CA LEU A 232 7.90 11.14 -4.90
C LEU A 232 7.10 11.98 -3.89
N ASN A 233 7.59 13.19 -3.61
CA ASN A 233 6.94 14.08 -2.66
C ASN A 233 5.54 14.49 -3.15
N GLY A 234 4.55 14.44 -2.26
CA GLY A 234 3.16 14.72 -2.60
C GLY A 234 2.25 13.49 -2.62
N ARG A 235 2.79 12.27 -2.70
CA ARG A 235 1.95 11.05 -2.66
C ARG A 235 1.46 10.82 -1.22
N PRO A 236 0.16 10.88 -0.93
CA PRO A 236 -0.32 10.71 0.43
C PRO A 236 -0.40 9.24 0.85
N ILE A 237 -0.02 8.96 2.09
CA ILE A 237 -0.38 7.73 2.80
C ILE A 237 -1.90 7.72 2.99
N SER A 238 -2.57 6.60 2.70
CA SER A 238 -4.04 6.55 2.73
C SER A 238 -4.61 6.80 4.14
N LEU A 239 -4.13 6.09 5.16
CA LEU A 239 -4.52 6.31 6.56
C LEU A 239 -3.32 6.28 7.51
N THR A 240 -3.22 7.27 8.38
CA THR A 240 -2.25 7.29 9.48
C THR A 240 -2.94 7.23 10.83
N VAL A 241 -2.63 6.22 11.66
CA VAL A 241 -2.91 6.24 13.10
C VAL A 241 -1.90 7.19 13.73
N TRP A 242 -2.37 8.33 14.21
CA TRP A 242 -1.58 9.49 14.62
C TRP A 242 -1.89 9.86 16.06
N TYR A 243 -0.94 9.68 16.98
CA TYR A 243 -1.17 9.88 18.42
C TYR A 243 -2.39 9.09 18.96
N GLY A 244 -2.57 7.86 18.45
CA GLY A 244 -3.63 6.96 18.89
C GLY A 244 -3.21 6.13 20.10
N THR A 245 -4.12 5.92 21.06
CA THR A 245 -3.93 4.98 22.17
C THR A 245 -5.10 4.01 22.25
N ASN A 246 -4.85 2.70 22.32
CA ASN A 246 -5.89 1.67 22.30
C ASN A 246 -6.74 1.77 21.02
N VAL A 247 -6.11 1.47 19.88
CA VAL A 247 -6.76 1.54 18.57
C VAL A 247 -6.89 0.13 18.01
N TRP A 248 -8.09 -0.24 17.57
CA TRP A 248 -8.35 -1.50 16.86
C TRP A 248 -8.93 -1.24 15.48
N ILE A 249 -8.26 -1.74 14.43
CA ILE A 249 -8.73 -1.67 13.04
C ILE A 249 -8.89 -3.10 12.51
N ASP A 250 -10.07 -3.44 11.99
CA ASP A 250 -10.40 -4.82 11.64
C ASP A 250 -11.19 -4.94 10.33
N GLY A 251 -10.82 -5.90 9.48
CA GLY A 251 -11.69 -6.39 8.41
C GLY A 251 -11.92 -5.38 7.27
N ILE A 252 -10.90 -4.60 6.90
CA ILE A 252 -10.96 -3.63 5.80
C ILE A 252 -10.11 -4.09 4.63
N THR A 253 -10.66 -3.98 3.42
CA THR A 253 -9.96 -4.20 2.16
C THR A 253 -9.42 -2.89 1.61
N TRP A 254 -8.16 -2.85 1.23
CA TRP A 254 -7.48 -1.71 0.63
C TRP A 254 -7.03 -2.04 -0.79
N ARG A 255 -7.35 -1.16 -1.74
CA ARG A 255 -6.97 -1.31 -3.13
C ARG A 255 -6.33 -0.03 -3.64
N MET A 256 -5.28 -0.20 -4.43
CA MET A 256 -4.66 0.86 -5.22
C MET A 256 -4.34 2.09 -4.36
N ALA A 257 -3.55 1.93 -3.30
CA ALA A 257 -3.13 3.04 -2.46
C ALA A 257 -2.29 4.06 -3.24
N GLN A 258 -2.38 5.34 -2.85
CA GLN A 258 -1.65 6.43 -3.50
C GLN A 258 -0.15 6.37 -3.20
N PHE A 259 0.21 5.90 -2.01
CA PHE A 259 1.56 5.67 -1.48
C PHE A 259 1.46 4.45 -0.54
N TRP A 260 1.98 4.53 0.68
CA TRP A 260 1.73 3.53 1.72
C TRP A 260 0.22 3.41 2.00
N HIS A 261 -0.24 2.18 2.23
CA HIS A 261 -1.62 1.95 2.63
C HIS A 261 -1.84 2.54 4.02
N THR A 262 -0.99 2.20 5.00
CA THR A 262 -1.14 2.70 6.36
C THR A 262 0.17 3.11 7.04
N PHE A 263 0.06 3.94 8.07
CA PHE A 263 1.19 4.33 8.92
C PHE A 263 0.75 4.44 10.39
N ILE A 264 1.55 3.90 11.31
CA ILE A 264 1.33 3.97 12.75
C ILE A 264 2.42 4.85 13.33
N ALA A 265 2.05 6.05 13.78
CA ALA A 265 2.97 7.06 14.24
C ALA A 265 2.57 7.63 15.61
N HIS A 266 3.56 7.77 16.50
CA HIS A 266 3.37 8.32 17.85
C HIS A 266 2.28 7.62 18.66
N SER A 267 2.05 6.34 18.40
CA SER A 267 0.86 5.63 18.89
C SER A 267 1.23 4.50 19.85
N GLN A 268 0.28 4.14 20.72
CA GLN A 268 0.45 3.06 21.69
C GLN A 268 -0.73 2.08 21.65
N ASN A 269 -0.46 0.79 21.79
CA ASN A 269 -1.48 -0.25 21.87
C ASN A 269 -2.40 -0.22 20.63
N VAL A 270 -1.80 -0.46 19.47
CA VAL A 270 -2.50 -0.47 18.18
C VAL A 270 -2.58 -1.91 17.68
N THR A 271 -3.79 -2.40 17.49
CA THR A 271 -4.06 -3.73 16.91
C THR A 271 -4.72 -3.56 15.56
N MET A 272 -4.19 -4.24 14.54
CA MET A 272 -4.78 -4.22 13.21
C MET A 272 -4.90 -5.63 12.66
N THR A 273 -6.12 -6.07 12.35
CA THR A 273 -6.43 -7.46 12.03
C THR A 273 -7.24 -7.64 10.75
N ASN A 274 -7.07 -8.78 10.09
CA ASN A 274 -7.91 -9.21 8.96
C ASN A 274 -7.94 -8.17 7.82
N LEU A 275 -6.77 -7.63 7.45
CA LEU A 275 -6.66 -6.64 6.37
C LEU A 275 -6.16 -7.30 5.08
N ASP A 276 -6.76 -6.90 3.97
CA ASP A 276 -6.36 -7.32 2.62
C ASP A 276 -5.97 -6.09 1.81
N MET A 277 -4.70 -5.95 1.47
CA MET A 277 -4.13 -4.78 0.81
C MET A 277 -3.53 -5.18 -0.53
N GLU A 278 -3.88 -4.46 -1.59
CA GLU A 278 -3.33 -4.73 -2.92
C GLU A 278 -3.14 -3.45 -3.73
N THR A 279 -1.90 -3.20 -4.15
CA THR A 279 -1.56 -2.17 -5.13
C THR A 279 -0.58 -2.72 -6.15
N PHE A 280 -0.98 -2.68 -7.42
CA PHE A 280 -0.16 -3.09 -8.56
C PHE A 280 -0.20 -1.99 -9.63
N SER A 281 0.69 -2.08 -10.61
CA SER A 281 0.65 -1.22 -11.79
C SER A 281 -0.02 -1.95 -12.95
N SER A 282 -0.87 -1.26 -13.70
CA SER A 282 -1.46 -1.77 -14.95
C SER A 282 -0.56 -1.58 -16.17
N ASN A 283 0.64 -1.03 -15.98
CA ASN A 283 1.66 -0.81 -17.01
C ASN A 283 3.06 -1.10 -16.47
N GLU A 284 4.10 -0.85 -17.27
CA GLU A 284 5.50 -1.16 -16.94
C GLU A 284 6.09 -0.30 -15.80
N LEU A 285 5.35 0.67 -15.27
CA LEU A 285 5.81 1.51 -14.16
C LEU A 285 5.74 0.74 -12.83
N SER A 286 6.72 0.99 -11.96
CA SER A 286 6.78 0.38 -10.64
C SER A 286 5.72 0.94 -9.69
N SER A 287 5.03 0.07 -8.95
CA SER A 287 4.16 0.42 -7.83
C SER A 287 4.92 0.69 -6.52
N GLN A 288 6.24 0.95 -6.58
CA GLN A 288 7.08 1.18 -5.41
C GLN A 288 6.53 2.23 -4.42
N ASN A 289 6.97 2.07 -3.17
CA ASN A 289 6.53 2.79 -2.00
C ASN A 289 5.00 2.70 -1.79
N THR A 290 4.44 1.50 -2.01
CA THR A 290 3.06 1.16 -1.68
C THR A 290 2.97 0.24 -0.47
N ASP A 291 3.83 0.48 0.50
CA ASP A 291 4.00 -0.32 1.71
C ASP A 291 2.64 -0.67 2.37
N GLY A 292 2.53 -1.86 2.97
CA GLY A 292 1.30 -2.26 3.69
C GLY A 292 1.12 -1.42 4.96
N THR A 293 2.06 -1.52 5.88
CA THR A 293 2.14 -0.59 7.01
C THR A 293 3.56 -0.30 7.44
N ASN A 294 3.74 0.86 8.06
CA ASN A 294 4.98 1.24 8.71
C ASN A 294 4.70 1.65 10.16
N THR A 295 5.59 1.32 11.10
CA THR A 295 5.56 1.84 12.47
C THR A 295 6.66 2.85 12.70
N TRP A 296 6.41 3.90 13.47
CA TRP A 296 7.42 4.88 13.86
C TRP A 296 7.06 5.56 15.17
N ASN A 297 8.02 5.77 16.07
CA ASN A 297 7.78 6.36 17.41
C ASN A 297 6.58 5.72 18.13
N SER A 298 6.42 4.40 18.05
CA SER A 298 5.21 3.71 18.51
C SER A 298 5.55 2.50 19.36
N LYS A 299 4.64 2.09 20.23
CA LYS A 299 4.86 0.92 21.11
C LYS A 299 3.62 0.07 21.26
N ASP A 300 3.84 -1.21 21.51
CA ASP A 300 2.77 -2.20 21.71
C ASP A 300 1.88 -2.27 20.45
N VAL A 301 2.44 -2.77 19.35
CA VAL A 301 1.75 -2.87 18.05
C VAL A 301 1.55 -4.33 17.69
N THR A 302 0.31 -4.71 17.38
CA THR A 302 -0.05 -6.05 16.92
C THR A 302 -0.65 -6.00 15.52
N ILE A 303 -0.08 -6.77 14.59
CA ILE A 303 -0.55 -6.92 13.22
C ILE A 303 -0.81 -8.41 13.00
N ALA A 304 -2.03 -8.80 12.60
CA ALA A 304 -2.33 -10.21 12.41
C ALA A 304 -3.35 -10.51 11.31
N ASN A 305 -3.17 -11.65 10.63
CA ASN A 305 -4.08 -12.17 9.60
C ASN A 305 -4.19 -11.22 8.40
N TRP A 306 -3.06 -10.87 7.78
CA TRP A 306 -3.05 -9.95 6.65
C TRP A 306 -2.68 -10.66 5.34
N ARG A 307 -3.20 -10.14 4.24
CA ARG A 307 -2.60 -10.31 2.91
C ARG A 307 -2.19 -8.93 2.39
N VAL A 308 -0.95 -8.82 1.91
CA VAL A 308 -0.43 -7.58 1.31
C VAL A 308 0.26 -7.92 0.00
N LYS A 309 -0.25 -7.35 -1.09
CA LYS A 309 0.43 -7.29 -2.39
C LYS A 309 0.79 -5.84 -2.69
N CYS A 310 2.07 -5.52 -2.74
CA CYS A 310 2.53 -4.15 -2.93
C CYS A 310 3.91 -4.09 -3.59
N GLY A 311 4.36 -2.90 -3.99
CA GLY A 311 5.67 -2.71 -4.62
C GLY A 311 6.83 -2.39 -3.67
N ASP A 312 6.66 -2.52 -2.35
CA ASP A 312 7.68 -2.16 -1.34
C ASP A 312 7.46 -2.97 -0.04
N ASP A 313 8.00 -2.53 1.11
CA ASP A 313 7.87 -3.20 2.41
C ASP A 313 6.42 -3.66 2.69
N CYS A 314 6.22 -4.95 2.99
CA CYS A 314 4.92 -5.46 3.42
C CYS A 314 4.60 -4.86 4.80
N ILE A 315 5.53 -5.01 5.75
CA ILE A 315 5.49 -4.40 7.08
C ILE A 315 6.89 -3.84 7.41
N GLY A 316 6.98 -2.53 7.64
CA GLY A 316 8.22 -1.84 7.97
C GLY A 316 8.24 -1.29 9.41
N VAL A 317 9.11 -1.82 10.26
CA VAL A 317 9.32 -1.31 11.62
C VAL A 317 10.42 -0.25 11.59
N LYS A 318 10.04 1.03 11.66
CA LYS A 318 10.98 2.16 11.63
C LYS A 318 11.39 2.58 13.05
N GLY A 319 12.23 3.62 13.13
CA GLY A 319 12.88 4.07 14.36
C GLY A 319 11.91 4.35 15.51
N ASN A 320 12.40 4.09 16.73
CA ASN A 320 11.71 4.22 18.01
C ASN A 320 10.42 3.41 18.07
N SER A 321 10.47 2.18 17.55
CA SER A 321 9.38 1.21 17.66
C SER A 321 9.75 0.07 18.61
N THR A 322 8.89 -0.19 19.59
CA THR A 322 9.13 -1.22 20.64
C THR A 322 7.91 -2.11 20.82
N ASN A 323 8.11 -3.40 21.10
CA ASN A 323 7.05 -4.39 21.32
C ASN A 323 6.11 -4.48 20.10
N VAL A 324 6.68 -4.89 18.96
CA VAL A 324 5.93 -5.07 17.72
C VAL A 324 5.78 -6.57 17.45
N HIS A 325 4.55 -7.02 17.26
CA HIS A 325 4.23 -8.41 16.96
C HIS A 325 3.44 -8.51 15.67
N VAL A 326 4.02 -9.18 14.68
CA VAL A 326 3.41 -9.45 13.38
C VAL A 326 3.25 -10.95 13.24
N ARG A 327 2.02 -11.42 12.97
CA ARG A 327 1.74 -12.85 12.84
C ARG A 327 0.76 -13.20 11.74
N ASN A 328 0.94 -14.34 11.09
CA ASN A 328 0.03 -14.84 10.05
C ASN A 328 -0.18 -13.80 8.93
N VAL A 329 0.89 -13.48 8.22
CA VAL A 329 0.87 -12.48 7.13
C VAL A 329 1.40 -13.10 5.84
N THR A 330 0.63 -12.93 4.76
CA THR A 330 1.07 -13.25 3.40
C THR A 330 1.49 -11.97 2.67
N CYS A 331 2.73 -11.94 2.20
CA CYS A 331 3.31 -10.83 1.45
C CYS A 331 3.63 -11.27 0.02
N GLU A 332 3.14 -10.53 -0.97
CA GLU A 332 3.28 -10.86 -2.39
C GLU A 332 3.90 -9.69 -3.14
N GLU A 333 4.88 -9.97 -4.02
CA GLU A 333 5.56 -8.98 -4.86
C GLU A 333 6.23 -7.82 -4.08
N SER A 334 6.49 -8.03 -2.79
CA SER A 334 6.81 -6.97 -1.82
C SER A 334 8.28 -6.95 -1.34
N GLY A 335 8.59 -6.07 -0.39
CA GLY A 335 9.79 -6.06 0.45
C GLY A 335 9.72 -6.97 1.69
N VAL A 336 8.53 -7.50 2.02
CA VAL A 336 8.23 -8.38 3.17
C VAL A 336 8.47 -7.69 4.52
N MET A 337 9.05 -8.41 5.49
CA MET A 337 9.23 -7.97 6.88
C MET A 337 10.55 -7.24 7.02
N THR A 338 10.47 -5.96 7.35
CA THR A 338 11.64 -5.10 7.37
C THR A 338 11.79 -4.37 8.70
N ILE A 339 12.96 -4.49 9.32
CA ILE A 339 13.44 -3.49 10.28
C ILE A 339 14.14 -2.38 9.50
N GLY A 340 13.62 -1.16 9.59
CA GLY A 340 14.22 0.04 9.03
C GLY A 340 13.61 0.54 7.72
N SER A 341 14.22 1.53 7.06
CA SER A 341 15.54 2.06 7.40
C SER A 341 15.53 2.93 8.67
N ILE A 342 16.58 2.77 9.48
CA ILE A 342 16.82 3.56 10.70
C ILE A 342 18.25 4.10 10.76
N GLY A 343 18.47 5.14 11.55
CA GLY A 343 19.78 5.76 11.78
C GLY A 343 20.20 6.76 10.71
N SER A 344 19.26 7.29 9.92
CA SER A 344 19.58 8.25 8.84
C SER A 344 20.20 9.55 9.36
N ASN A 345 19.83 9.96 10.58
CA ASN A 345 20.41 11.11 11.27
C ASN A 345 21.49 10.64 12.25
N SER A 346 22.76 10.84 11.92
CA SER A 346 23.87 10.41 12.78
C SER A 346 23.97 11.14 14.12
N ALA A 347 23.25 12.27 14.28
CA ALA A 347 23.16 13.04 15.52
C ALA A 347 22.00 12.60 16.44
N GLN A 348 21.00 11.90 15.90
CA GLN A 348 19.84 11.44 16.65
C GLN A 348 19.74 9.91 16.55
N PRO A 349 19.95 9.18 17.65
CA PRO A 349 19.89 7.72 17.61
C PRO A 349 18.44 7.25 17.38
N ASP A 350 18.30 6.18 16.59
CA ASP A 350 17.05 5.45 16.42
C ASP A 350 17.13 4.10 17.15
N TYR A 351 16.04 3.73 17.82
CA TYR A 351 15.97 2.48 18.57
C TYR A 351 14.85 1.57 18.07
N VAL A 352 15.14 0.29 17.87
CA VAL A 352 14.11 -0.73 17.61
C VAL A 352 14.37 -1.93 18.51
N GLU A 353 13.35 -2.36 19.23
CA GLU A 353 13.50 -3.51 20.14
C GLU A 353 12.23 -4.32 20.35
N ASN A 354 12.41 -5.59 20.71
CA ASN A 354 11.33 -6.52 21.02
C ASN A 354 10.36 -6.65 19.84
N VAL A 355 10.87 -7.14 18.72
CA VAL A 355 10.08 -7.35 17.50
C VAL A 355 9.99 -8.84 17.20
N VAL A 356 8.78 -9.32 16.94
CA VAL A 356 8.54 -10.70 16.49
C VAL A 356 7.77 -10.66 15.19
N PHE A 357 8.37 -11.25 14.15
CA PHE A 357 7.69 -11.63 12.91
C PHE A 357 7.52 -13.15 12.92
N GLU A 358 6.29 -13.63 12.90
CA GLU A 358 6.02 -15.07 12.90
C GLU A 358 4.93 -15.50 11.92
N ASP A 359 5.01 -16.74 11.45
CA ASP A 359 4.04 -17.33 10.52
C ASP A 359 3.85 -16.44 9.28
N ILE A 360 4.95 -16.21 8.56
CA ILE A 360 5.00 -15.31 7.40
C ILE A 360 5.15 -16.13 6.13
N LYS A 361 4.33 -15.83 5.13
CA LYS A 361 4.48 -16.36 3.77
C LYS A 361 4.93 -15.24 2.83
N ALA A 362 6.03 -15.41 2.11
CA ALA A 362 6.49 -14.46 1.10
C ALA A 362 6.50 -15.07 -0.31
N VAL A 363 5.91 -14.41 -1.29
CA VAL A 363 5.83 -14.90 -2.67
C VAL A 363 6.35 -13.82 -3.62
N HIS A 364 7.27 -14.19 -4.53
CA HIS A 364 7.86 -13.30 -5.53
C HIS A 364 8.39 -11.99 -4.97
N SER A 365 8.80 -12.01 -3.70
CA SER A 365 9.21 -10.82 -2.98
C SER A 365 10.72 -10.61 -3.06
N SER A 366 11.19 -9.41 -2.75
CA SER A 366 12.61 -9.11 -2.81
C SER A 366 13.42 -9.74 -1.67
N ASN A 367 12.88 -9.73 -0.45
CA ASN A 367 13.50 -10.32 0.72
C ASN A 367 12.49 -11.21 1.45
N ALA A 368 12.88 -11.81 2.57
CA ALA A 368 11.96 -12.52 3.48
C ALA A 368 12.12 -12.02 4.93
N ALA A 369 13.37 -11.76 5.35
CA ALA A 369 13.71 -11.17 6.63
C ALA A 369 14.83 -10.14 6.43
N TRP A 370 14.50 -8.85 6.56
CA TRP A 370 15.41 -7.77 6.18
C TRP A 370 15.66 -6.78 7.33
N ILE A 371 16.93 -6.49 7.61
CA ILE A 371 17.36 -5.40 8.51
C ILE A 371 18.20 -4.42 7.71
N LYS A 372 17.73 -3.18 7.59
CA LYS A 372 18.39 -2.12 6.82
C LYS A 372 18.66 -0.90 7.69
N THR A 373 19.91 -0.50 7.82
CA THR A 373 20.28 0.70 8.58
C THR A 373 21.17 1.61 7.75
N TYR A 374 21.19 2.90 8.09
CA TYR A 374 22.20 3.85 7.64
C TYR A 374 23.47 3.71 8.51
N PRO A 375 24.61 4.32 8.12
CA PRO A 375 25.81 4.40 8.95
C PRO A 375 25.64 5.42 10.08
N GLY A 376 24.60 5.22 10.89
CA GLY A 376 24.13 6.12 11.94
C GLY A 376 24.50 5.65 13.34
N ASN A 377 23.63 5.94 14.29
CA ASN A 377 23.76 5.53 15.69
C ASN A 377 22.41 5.04 16.25
N GLY A 378 22.43 4.32 17.37
CA GLY A 378 21.27 3.71 18.01
C GLY A 378 21.38 2.19 18.08
N TYR A 379 20.25 1.47 18.10
CA TYR A 379 20.28 0.01 18.09
C TYR A 379 19.06 -0.65 17.46
N VAL A 380 19.27 -1.89 16.99
CA VAL A 380 18.26 -2.92 16.79
C VAL A 380 18.58 -4.06 17.75
N ARG A 381 17.64 -4.45 18.63
CA ARG A 381 17.87 -5.55 19.57
C ARG A 381 16.65 -6.43 19.82
N ASN A 382 16.88 -7.71 20.13
CA ASN A 382 15.82 -8.66 20.45
C ASN A 382 14.74 -8.73 19.34
N VAL A 383 15.17 -9.17 18.17
CA VAL A 383 14.31 -9.37 17.00
C VAL A 383 14.24 -10.85 16.68
N THR A 384 13.03 -11.38 16.46
CA THR A 384 12.83 -12.77 16.08
C THR A 384 12.05 -12.84 14.77
N PHE A 385 12.64 -13.50 13.78
CA PHE A 385 11.99 -13.95 12.56
C PHE A 385 11.78 -15.46 12.70
N ARG A 386 10.53 -15.94 12.78
CA ARG A 386 10.27 -17.38 12.93
C ARG A 386 9.14 -17.89 12.05
N ASN A 387 9.19 -19.17 11.70
CA ASN A 387 8.18 -19.83 10.86
C ASN A 387 7.91 -19.02 9.58
N ILE A 388 8.96 -18.84 8.78
CA ILE A 388 8.88 -18.09 7.52
C ILE A 388 9.02 -19.05 6.35
N GLU A 389 7.99 -19.09 5.52
CA GLU A 389 7.97 -19.83 4.26
C GLU A 389 8.03 -18.86 3.09
N PHE A 390 8.85 -19.14 2.09
CA PHE A 390 8.91 -18.27 0.92
C PHE A 390 9.16 -18.96 -0.41
N GLU A 391 8.64 -18.34 -1.47
CA GLU A 391 8.76 -18.80 -2.84
C GLU A 391 9.39 -17.71 -3.72
N ASP A 392 10.46 -18.09 -4.42
CA ASP A 392 11.11 -17.28 -5.45
C ASP A 392 11.44 -15.84 -4.97
N VAL A 393 12.16 -15.77 -3.86
CA VAL A 393 12.59 -14.51 -3.22
C VAL A 393 14.01 -14.14 -3.64
N ASN A 394 14.26 -12.87 -4.00
CA ASN A 394 15.58 -12.45 -4.52
C ASN A 394 16.71 -12.75 -3.54
N GLN A 395 16.62 -12.19 -2.33
CA GLN A 395 17.62 -12.32 -1.26
C GLN A 395 16.91 -12.56 0.09
N PRO A 396 16.71 -13.82 0.50
CA PRO A 396 15.84 -14.16 1.62
C PRO A 396 16.19 -13.48 2.95
N ILE A 397 17.42 -13.66 3.44
CA ILE A 397 17.88 -13.03 4.67
C ILE A 397 18.93 -11.97 4.32
N TYR A 398 18.66 -10.72 4.67
CA TYR A 398 19.58 -9.62 4.39
C TYR A 398 19.77 -8.69 5.59
N VAL A 399 21.02 -8.33 5.88
CA VAL A 399 21.38 -7.34 6.90
C VAL A 399 22.43 -6.39 6.32
N THR A 400 22.16 -5.08 6.37
CA THR A 400 23.09 -4.05 5.91
C THR A 400 23.14 -2.85 6.86
N SER A 401 24.36 -2.34 7.08
CA SER A 401 24.63 -1.16 7.92
C SER A 401 24.77 0.17 7.16
N CYS A 402 24.53 0.19 5.83
CA CYS A 402 24.75 1.38 5.00
C CYS A 402 23.80 1.48 3.79
N ILE A 403 22.51 1.25 4.03
CA ILE A 403 21.50 1.31 2.96
C ILE A 403 21.53 2.65 2.21
N TYR A 404 21.32 2.58 0.89
CA TYR A 404 21.37 3.68 -0.10
C TYR A 404 22.73 4.33 -0.38
N SER A 405 23.62 4.47 0.61
CA SER A 405 24.96 5.04 0.35
C SER A 405 25.92 4.00 -0.22
N TYR A 406 25.83 2.73 0.23
CA TYR A 406 26.81 1.67 -0.04
C TYR A 406 28.27 2.10 0.24
N GLN A 407 28.41 3.12 1.10
CA GLN A 407 29.64 3.78 1.46
C GLN A 407 29.70 3.88 2.97
N ASN A 408 30.91 3.80 3.53
CA ASN A 408 31.16 3.92 4.96
C ASN A 408 30.40 2.88 5.81
N CYS A 409 30.19 1.68 5.27
CA CYS A 409 29.47 0.59 5.94
C CYS A 409 30.13 0.17 7.25
N ASP A 410 31.46 0.26 7.31
CA ASP A 410 32.27 -0.06 8.47
C ASP A 410 32.32 1.05 9.54
N SER A 411 31.71 2.22 9.30
CA SER A 411 31.70 3.35 10.26
C SER A 411 30.39 3.52 11.04
N SER A 412 29.41 2.63 10.86
CA SER A 412 28.14 2.70 11.59
C SER A 412 28.36 2.46 13.08
N ARG A 413 27.78 3.35 13.90
CA ARG A 413 27.72 3.19 15.37
C ARG A 413 26.44 2.50 15.82
N LEU A 414 25.54 2.18 14.89
CA LEU A 414 24.28 1.53 15.19
C LEU A 414 24.51 0.05 15.45
N LYS A 415 24.17 -0.39 16.67
CA LYS A 415 24.38 -1.77 17.10
C LYS A 415 23.21 -2.66 16.71
N ILE A 416 23.47 -3.78 16.05
CA ILE A 416 22.48 -4.82 15.77
C ILE A 416 22.83 -6.04 16.63
N SER A 417 21.96 -6.42 17.56
CA SER A 417 22.21 -7.56 18.45
C SER A 417 20.99 -8.40 18.75
N ASP A 418 21.20 -9.62 19.24
CA ASP A 418 20.14 -10.52 19.71
C ASP A 418 19.05 -10.73 18.66
N VAL A 419 19.45 -11.19 17.47
CA VAL A 419 18.54 -11.48 16.36
C VAL A 419 18.45 -12.98 16.14
N ARG A 420 17.22 -13.50 16.11
CA ARG A 420 16.93 -14.91 15.90
C ARG A 420 16.24 -15.13 14.56
N TRP A 421 16.71 -16.13 13.82
CA TRP A 421 16.07 -16.67 12.63
C TRP A 421 15.78 -18.15 12.88
N GLN A 422 14.50 -18.53 12.93
CA GLN A 422 14.08 -19.88 13.34
C GLN A 422 13.07 -20.46 12.37
N ASN A 423 13.26 -21.70 11.90
CA ASN A 423 12.33 -22.37 10.99
C ASN A 423 12.04 -21.52 9.74
N ILE A 424 13.08 -21.26 8.94
CA ILE A 424 12.98 -20.48 7.71
C ILE A 424 13.25 -21.40 6.53
N THR A 425 12.27 -21.57 5.66
CA THR A 425 12.35 -22.48 4.51
C THR A 425 11.81 -21.86 3.23
N GLY A 426 12.41 -22.18 2.09
CA GLY A 426 11.91 -21.66 0.82
C GLY A 426 12.90 -21.70 -0.33
N THR A 427 12.50 -21.04 -1.43
CA THR A 427 13.33 -20.95 -2.64
C THR A 427 13.84 -19.53 -2.88
N SER A 428 15.16 -19.40 -3.06
CA SER A 428 15.78 -18.13 -3.45
C SER A 428 15.87 -18.02 -4.98
N ARG A 429 15.58 -16.85 -5.55
CA ARG A 429 15.70 -16.60 -6.99
C ARG A 429 17.14 -16.69 -7.46
N TYR A 430 18.05 -16.15 -6.64
CA TYR A 430 19.48 -16.14 -6.89
C TYR A 430 20.22 -17.00 -5.85
N ASN A 431 21.52 -17.22 -6.10
CA ASN A 431 22.35 -18.12 -5.30
C ASN A 431 22.75 -17.57 -3.91
N VAL A 432 22.42 -16.33 -3.55
CA VAL A 432 22.66 -15.79 -2.20
C VAL A 432 21.42 -15.99 -1.33
N ALA A 433 21.48 -16.96 -0.44
CA ALA A 433 20.41 -17.24 0.52
C ALA A 433 20.45 -16.27 1.72
N VAL A 434 21.67 -15.92 2.16
CA VAL A 434 21.90 -15.05 3.31
C VAL A 434 23.04 -14.10 2.99
N GLY A 435 22.80 -12.80 3.16
CA GLY A 435 23.82 -11.75 3.09
C GLY A 435 23.82 -10.91 4.35
N ILE A 436 24.90 -10.89 5.10
CA ILE A 436 25.01 -10.14 6.36
C ILE A 436 26.28 -9.32 6.33
N HIS A 437 26.12 -8.00 6.22
CA HIS A 437 27.21 -7.06 6.39
C HIS A 437 26.92 -6.15 7.58
N CYS A 438 27.58 -6.43 8.69
CA CYS A 438 27.61 -5.57 9.86
C CYS A 438 28.77 -4.59 9.78
N SER A 439 28.74 -3.54 10.59
CA SER A 439 29.81 -2.55 10.62
C SER A 439 31.06 -3.06 11.35
N ALA A 440 32.28 -2.89 10.80
CA ALA A 440 33.49 -3.25 11.54
C ALA A 440 33.71 -2.43 12.83
N SER A 441 33.27 -1.16 12.88
CA SER A 441 33.34 -0.32 14.09
C SER A 441 32.34 -0.74 15.18
N THR A 442 31.21 -1.35 14.79
CA THR A 442 30.19 -1.88 15.69
C THR A 442 29.73 -3.27 15.22
N PRO A 443 30.57 -4.32 15.39
CA PRO A 443 30.23 -5.66 14.93
C PRO A 443 28.92 -6.19 15.54
N CYS A 444 28.15 -6.94 14.76
CA CYS A 444 26.94 -7.59 15.25
C CYS A 444 27.25 -8.67 16.29
N GLU A 445 26.32 -8.94 17.21
CA GLU A 445 26.48 -9.99 18.21
C GLU A 445 25.15 -10.64 18.62
N GLY A 446 25.19 -11.85 19.16
CA GLY A 446 23.98 -12.56 19.60
C GLY A 446 23.07 -13.02 18.46
N PHE A 447 23.62 -13.27 17.27
CA PHE A 447 22.86 -13.84 16.16
C PHE A 447 22.65 -15.34 16.39
N HIS A 448 21.44 -15.82 16.14
CA HIS A 448 21.08 -17.22 16.29
C HIS A 448 20.23 -17.70 15.11
N PHE A 449 20.68 -18.76 14.47
CA PHE A 449 20.03 -19.42 13.34
C PHE A 449 19.69 -20.85 13.74
N GLU A 450 18.45 -21.23 13.49
CA GLU A 450 17.92 -22.55 13.80
C GLU A 450 17.00 -23.00 12.67
N ASN A 451 17.20 -24.22 12.15
CA ASN A 451 16.36 -24.81 11.09
C ASN A 451 16.19 -23.90 9.87
N ILE A 452 17.31 -23.58 9.21
CA ILE A 452 17.34 -22.78 7.98
C ILE A 452 17.53 -23.70 6.78
N ASP A 453 16.53 -23.80 5.90
CA ASP A 453 16.58 -24.60 4.65
C ASP A 453 16.20 -23.74 3.44
N ILE A 454 17.20 -23.12 2.82
CA ILE A 454 17.01 -22.22 1.67
C ILE A 454 17.71 -22.82 0.46
N LYS A 455 16.96 -23.02 -0.62
CA LYS A 455 17.46 -23.64 -1.85
C LYS A 455 17.30 -22.69 -3.03
N PRO A 456 18.33 -22.50 -3.88
CA PRO A 456 18.15 -21.74 -5.12
C PRO A 456 17.08 -22.41 -6.00
N LYS A 457 16.10 -21.64 -6.48
CA LYS A 457 14.98 -22.12 -7.31
C LYS A 457 15.45 -22.88 -8.55
N ASN A 458 16.54 -22.41 -9.17
CA ASN A 458 17.11 -22.97 -10.38
C ASN A 458 18.25 -23.98 -10.10
N GLY A 459 18.35 -24.50 -8.88
CA GLY A 459 19.42 -25.40 -8.45
C GLY A 459 20.77 -24.71 -8.21
N GLY A 460 21.76 -25.48 -7.79
CA GLY A 460 23.08 -25.00 -7.41
C GLY A 460 23.26 -24.82 -5.89
N THR A 461 24.41 -24.26 -5.49
CA THR A 461 24.78 -24.12 -4.08
C THR A 461 24.38 -22.74 -3.55
N ALA A 462 23.62 -22.73 -2.46
CA ALA A 462 23.31 -21.50 -1.72
C ALA A 462 24.59 -20.91 -1.07
N LYS A 463 24.78 -19.60 -1.23
CA LYS A 463 25.81 -18.81 -0.58
C LYS A 463 25.27 -18.18 0.69
N ILE A 464 26.07 -18.26 1.75
CA ILE A 464 25.85 -17.63 3.06
C ILE A 464 27.01 -16.66 3.27
N LEU A 465 26.79 -15.38 2.99
CA LEU A 465 27.83 -14.36 3.05
C LEU A 465 27.73 -13.58 4.36
N CYS A 466 28.84 -13.49 5.10
CA CYS A 466 28.86 -12.87 6.43
C CYS A 466 30.11 -12.01 6.63
N SER A 467 29.94 -10.84 7.24
CA SER A 467 31.05 -9.95 7.63
C SER A 467 30.75 -9.26 8.97
N ASN A 468 31.79 -9.12 9.80
CA ASN A 468 31.78 -8.36 11.05
C ASN A 468 30.76 -8.86 12.10
N ILE A 469 30.71 -10.17 12.33
CA ILE A 469 29.85 -10.81 13.35
C ILE A 469 30.73 -11.38 14.47
N ARG A 470 30.48 -10.97 15.71
CA ARG A 470 31.14 -11.54 16.89
C ARG A 470 30.64 -12.96 17.14
N ASN A 471 31.57 -13.86 17.47
CA ASN A 471 31.27 -15.27 17.72
C ASN A 471 30.50 -15.93 16.56
N GLN A 472 30.82 -15.56 15.30
CA GLN A 472 30.16 -16.08 14.09
C GLN A 472 30.05 -17.61 14.08
N ALA A 473 31.08 -18.32 14.58
CA ALA A 473 31.08 -19.78 14.60
C ALA A 473 29.98 -20.41 15.46
N SER A 474 29.44 -19.69 16.46
CA SER A 474 28.41 -20.20 17.38
C SER A 474 26.99 -19.78 16.99
N MET A 475 26.80 -19.09 15.86
CA MET A 475 25.49 -18.55 15.50
C MET A 475 24.51 -19.59 14.94
N GLY A 476 24.93 -20.84 14.71
CA GLY A 476 24.07 -21.92 14.20
C GLY A 476 23.93 -21.97 12.67
N LEU A 477 24.72 -21.16 11.93
CA LEU A 477 24.76 -21.17 10.47
C LEU A 477 26.20 -20.98 9.97
N GLN A 478 26.66 -21.82 9.05
CA GLN A 478 28.02 -21.75 8.50
C GLN A 478 28.09 -20.79 7.32
N CYS A 479 28.92 -19.74 7.44
CA CYS A 479 29.19 -18.82 6.33
C CYS A 479 30.11 -19.47 5.28
N THR A 480 29.81 -19.21 4.01
CA THR A 480 30.57 -19.70 2.84
C THR A 480 31.53 -18.64 2.28
N GLY A 481 31.45 -17.39 2.75
CA GLY A 481 32.34 -16.31 2.31
C GLY A 481 32.02 -14.96 2.96
N PRO A 482 32.83 -13.92 2.66
CA PRO A 482 32.59 -12.58 3.17
C PRO A 482 31.44 -11.89 2.44
N CYS A 483 30.64 -11.10 3.17
CA CYS A 483 29.65 -10.19 2.58
C CYS A 483 30.29 -8.81 2.33
N PRO A 484 30.38 -8.30 1.10
CA PRO A 484 30.97 -6.99 0.84
C PRO A 484 30.10 -5.86 1.43
N GLY A 485 30.72 -4.76 1.86
CA GLY A 485 29.96 -3.59 2.36
C GLY A 485 29.08 -2.97 1.28
N SER A 486 29.51 -3.05 0.03
CA SER A 486 28.76 -2.62 -1.15
C SER A 486 27.76 -3.67 -1.65
N HIS A 487 27.41 -4.68 -0.85
CA HIS A 487 26.43 -5.68 -1.27
C HIS A 487 25.11 -4.98 -1.65
N PRO A 488 24.58 -5.19 -2.87
CA PRO A 488 23.40 -4.48 -3.32
C PRO A 488 22.18 -4.94 -2.52
N GLN A 489 21.22 -4.04 -2.32
CA GLN A 489 19.94 -4.38 -1.71
C GLN A 489 19.14 -5.40 -2.53
N GLN A 490 19.20 -5.28 -3.85
CA GLN A 490 18.48 -6.12 -4.79
C GLN A 490 19.49 -6.78 -5.71
N LEU A 491 19.44 -8.10 -5.78
CA LEU A 491 20.22 -8.87 -6.73
C LEU A 491 19.49 -8.89 -8.09
N SER A 492 20.25 -8.82 -9.17
CA SER A 492 19.77 -8.99 -10.54
C SER A 492 20.26 -10.29 -11.18
N GLY A 493 21.06 -11.06 -10.46
CA GLY A 493 21.71 -12.27 -10.93
C GLY A 493 22.40 -13.04 -9.81
N ASN A 494 22.87 -14.24 -10.14
CA ASN A 494 23.80 -14.97 -9.29
C ASN A 494 25.12 -14.19 -9.18
N VAL A 495 25.69 -14.16 -7.99
CA VAL A 495 26.99 -13.54 -7.68
C VAL A 495 27.99 -14.59 -7.22
#